data_AF-A0A1V4YUN2-F1
#
_entry.id   AF-A0A1V4YUN2-F1
#
_cell.length_a   1.000
_cell.length_b   1.000
_cell.length_c   1.000
_cell.angle_alpha   90.00
_cell.angle_beta   90.00
_cell.angle_gamma   90.00
#
_symmetry.space_group_name_H-M   'P 1'
#
loop_
_entity.id
_entity.type
_entity.pdbx_description
1 polymer ?
#
loop_
_entity_poly.entity_id
_entity_poly.type
_entity_poly.pdbx_seq_one_letter_code
_entity_poly.pdbx_strand_id
1 'polypeptide(L)'
;MYIEYFYVLLLLTLLCFFYALLSSNLEHRQIFSILCIPLLIGLSISSLSLEKVTEHVVGTEVIEHTTYISSTVGAYIFGFLALLEALQVWRLYIEEKNNARE
;
A
#
# COMPACT_ATOMS: atom_id res chain seq x y z
N MET A 1 -11.04 -16.99 3.26
CA MET A 1 -11.01 -16.37 1.91
C MET A 1 -10.65 -14.88 1.92
N TYR A 2 -11.38 -13.96 2.59
CA TYR A 2 -11.02 -12.52 2.60
C TYR A 2 -9.60 -12.21 3.14
N ILE A 3 -9.14 -12.96 4.14
CA ILE A 3 -7.80 -12.82 4.73
C ILE A 3 -6.69 -13.15 3.71
N GLU A 4 -6.87 -14.18 2.89
CA GLU A 4 -5.87 -14.59 1.88
C GLU A 4 -5.74 -13.54 0.78
N TYR A 5 -6.86 -12.96 0.33
CA TYR A 5 -6.86 -11.85 -0.62
C TYR A 5 -6.11 -10.63 -0.08
N PHE A 6 -6.27 -10.30 1.20
CA PHE A 6 -5.54 -9.20 1.83
C PHE A 6 -4.03 -9.43 1.82
N TYR A 7 -3.55 -10.63 2.18
CA TYR A 7 -2.12 -10.94 2.14
C TYR A 7 -1.54 -10.92 0.73
N VAL A 8 -2.29 -11.41 -0.27
CA VAL A 8 -1.88 -11.33 -1.68
C VAL A 8 -1.77 -9.88 -2.13
N LEU A 9 -2.75 -9.04 -1.78
CA LEU A 9 -2.75 -7.63 -2.10
C LEU A 9 -1.60 -6.88 -1.41
N LEU A 10 -1.30 -7.24 -0.15
CA LEU A 10 -0.18 -6.70 0.61
C LEU A 10 1.15 -7.05 -0.03
N LEU A 11 1.33 -8.31 -0.43
CA LEU A 11 2.53 -8.77 -1.10
C LEU A 11 2.75 -8.03 -2.43
N LEU A 12 1.70 -7.90 -3.26
CA LEU A 12 1.76 -7.16 -4.52
C LEU A 12 2.12 -5.68 -4.30
N THR A 13 1.53 -5.06 -3.28
CA THR A 13 1.82 -3.67 -2.91
C THR A 13 3.28 -3.49 -2.51
N LEU A 14 3.81 -4.38 -1.66
CA LEU A 14 5.22 -4.35 -1.24
C LEU A 14 6.16 -4.56 -2.43
N LEU A 15 5.87 -5.52 -3.31
CA LEU A 15 6.67 -5.77 -4.50
C LEU A 15 6.73 -4.54 -5.42
N CYS A 16 5.59 -3.90 -5.69
CA CYS A 16 5.54 -2.69 -6.51
C CYS A 16 6.31 -1.54 -5.87
N PHE A 17 6.19 -1.36 -4.54
CA PHE A 17 6.90 -0.32 -3.80
C PHE A 17 8.42 -0.53 -3.82
N PHE A 18 8.90 -1.74 -3.53
CA PHE A 18 10.33 -2.04 -3.58
C PHE A 18 10.88 -1.93 -5.01
N TYR A 19 10.12 -2.35 -6.02
CA TYR A 19 10.54 -2.21 -7.41
C TYR A 19 10.64 -0.74 -7.82
N ALA A 20 9.67 0.10 -7.44
CA ALA A 20 9.73 1.54 -7.68
C ALA A 20 10.98 2.15 -7.01
N LEU A 21 11.25 1.78 -5.76
CA LEU A 21 12.39 2.29 -4.99
C LEU A 21 13.75 1.86 -5.58
N LEU A 22 13.86 0.61 -6.04
CA LEU A 22 15.11 0.03 -6.54
C LEU A 22 15.35 0.30 -8.03
N SER A 23 14.32 0.67 -8.79
CA SER A 23 14.43 0.90 -10.23
C SER A 23 15.26 2.15 -10.52
N SER A 24 16.34 1.96 -11.27
CA SER A 24 17.19 3.05 -11.78
C SER A 24 16.56 3.80 -12.96
N ASN A 25 15.60 3.18 -13.67
CA ASN A 25 14.91 3.81 -14.79
C ASN A 25 13.75 4.66 -14.26
N LEU A 26 13.73 5.94 -14.64
CA LEU A 26 12.77 6.94 -14.17
C LEU A 26 11.34 6.65 -14.67
N GLU A 27 11.19 6.15 -15.91
CA GLU A 27 9.88 5.76 -16.45
C GLU A 27 9.29 4.57 -15.70
N HIS A 28 10.11 3.55 -15.44
CA HIS A 28 9.68 2.40 -14.64
C HIS A 28 9.29 2.83 -13.22
N ARG A 29 10.15 3.62 -12.57
CA ARG A 29 9.87 4.14 -11.23
C ARG A 29 8.54 4.89 -11.20
N GLN A 30 8.25 5.71 -12.20
CA GLN A 30 6.98 6.43 -12.32
C GLN A 30 5.76 5.50 -12.52
N ILE A 31 5.86 4.51 -13.41
CA ILE A 31 4.78 3.54 -13.65
C ILE A 31 4.45 2.76 -12.37
N PHE A 32 5.47 2.25 -11.68
CA PHE A 32 5.29 1.45 -10.47
C PHE A 32 4.82 2.29 -9.28
N SER A 33 5.28 3.55 -9.15
CA SER A 33 4.76 4.46 -8.11
C SER A 33 3.30 4.82 -8.34
N ILE A 34 2.85 4.98 -9.59
CA ILE A 34 1.41 5.15 -9.90
C ILE A 34 0.62 3.88 -9.58
N LEU A 35 1.16 2.71 -9.93
CA LEU A 35 0.51 1.41 -9.67
C LEU A 35 0.35 1.12 -8.17
N CYS A 36 1.24 1.64 -7.32
CA CYS A 36 1.12 1.53 -5.87
C CYS A 36 -0.16 2.19 -5.34
N ILE A 37 -0.65 3.27 -5.95
CA ILE A 37 -1.82 4.03 -5.48
C ILE A 37 -3.11 3.18 -5.48
N PRO A 38 -3.57 2.57 -6.61
CA PRO A 38 -4.76 1.73 -6.61
C PRO A 38 -4.58 0.48 -5.75
N LEU A 39 -3.37 -0.08 -5.66
CA LEU A 39 -3.08 -1.22 -4.78
C LEU A 39 -3.28 -0.84 -3.30
N LEU A 40 -2.82 0.34 -2.88
CA LEU A 40 -3.01 0.87 -1.53
C LEU A 40 -4.46 1.21 -1.19
N ILE A 41 -5.21 1.74 -2.16
CA ILE A 41 -6.66 1.95 -2.00
C ILE A 41 -7.35 0.60 -1.83
N GLY A 42 -7.02 -0.39 -2.67
CA GLY A 42 -7.54 -1.74 -2.55
C GLY A 42 -7.22 -2.36 -1.18
N LEU A 43 -6.02 -2.08 -0.64
CA LEU A 43 -5.57 -2.59 0.65
C LEU A 43 -6.31 -1.93 1.81
N SER A 44 -6.54 -0.62 1.71
CA SER A 44 -7.33 0.15 2.68
C SER A 44 -8.79 -0.33 2.71
N ILE A 45 -9.42 -0.53 1.55
CA ILE A 45 -10.79 -1.05 1.45
C ILE A 45 -10.87 -2.49 1.99
N SER A 46 -9.89 -3.34 1.63
CA SER A 46 -9.83 -4.71 2.11
C SER A 46 -9.63 -4.78 3.63
N SER A 47 -8.85 -3.86 4.19
CA SER A 47 -8.67 -3.70 5.64
C SER A 47 -9.97 -3.31 6.34
N LEU A 48 -10.75 -2.37 5.79
CA LEU A 48 -12.08 -2.00 6.33
C LEU A 48 -13.08 -3.18 6.27
N SER A 49 -12.97 -4.04 5.26
CA SER A 49 -13.79 -5.26 5.14
C SER A 49 -13.37 -6.35 6.13
N LEU A 50 -12.09 -6.40 6.49
CA LEU A 50 -11.54 -7.29 7.51
C LEU A 50 -11.85 -6.80 8.93
N GLU A 51 -11.91 -5.48 9.15
CA GLU A 51 -12.40 -4.85 10.38
C GLU A 51 -13.82 -5.28 10.78
N LYS A 52 -14.62 -5.82 9.84
CA LYS A 52 -15.98 -6.32 10.11
C LYS A 52 -16.06 -7.75 10.63
N VAL A 53 -14.94 -8.40 10.96
CA VAL A 53 -14.90 -9.78 11.48
C VAL A 53 -13.88 -9.80 12.63
N THR A 54 -14.24 -9.73 13.91
CA THR A 54 -15.00 -10.74 14.69
C THR A 54 -15.53 -10.18 16.01
N GLU A 55 -16.84 -10.08 16.17
CA GLU A 55 -17.47 -10.35 17.48
C GLU A 55 -17.85 -11.83 17.45
N HIS A 56 -17.13 -12.66 18.21
CA HIS A 56 -17.59 -14.01 18.47
C HIS A 56 -17.67 -14.20 19.98
N VAL A 57 -18.89 -14.01 20.50
CA VAL A 57 -19.27 -14.30 21.88
C VAL A 57 -19.31 -15.82 22.04
N VAL A 58 -18.24 -16.41 22.55
CA VAL A 58 -18.22 -17.85 22.87
C VAL A 58 -17.42 -18.05 24.17
N GLY A 59 -18.00 -18.04 25.38
CA GLY A 59 -19.35 -17.66 25.83
C GLY A 59 -19.33 -16.31 26.59
N THR A 60 -19.44 -16.28 27.93
CA THR A 60 -19.21 -15.08 28.78
C THR A 60 -17.79 -14.51 28.72
N GLU A 61 -16.95 -14.98 27.80
CA GLU A 61 -15.57 -14.56 27.67
C GLU A 61 -15.34 -14.05 26.25
N VAL A 62 -15.00 -12.76 26.17
CA VAL A 62 -14.59 -12.08 24.95
C VAL A 62 -13.09 -12.31 24.80
N ILE A 63 -12.69 -13.21 23.90
CA ILE A 63 -11.29 -13.42 23.57
C ILE A 63 -10.94 -12.50 22.39
N GLU A 64 -10.34 -11.35 22.70
CA GLU A 64 -9.80 -10.43 21.71
C GLU A 64 -8.46 -10.94 21.17
N HIS A 65 -8.46 -11.54 19.98
CA HIS A 65 -7.21 -11.81 19.25
C HIS A 65 -6.65 -10.52 18.65
N THR A 66 -5.86 -9.80 19.43
CA THR A 66 -5.14 -8.58 19.06
C THR A 66 -3.92 -8.89 18.18
N THR A 67 -4.15 -9.19 16.90
CA THR A 67 -3.08 -9.20 15.87
C THR A 67 -3.41 -8.29 14.68
N TYR A 68 -4.33 -7.33 14.87
CA TYR A 68 -4.94 -6.54 13.79
C TYR A 68 -4.41 -5.11 13.68
N ILE A 69 -4.05 -4.50 14.80
CA ILE A 69 -3.64 -3.08 14.85
C ILE A 69 -2.30 -2.89 14.14
N SER A 70 -1.36 -3.83 14.29
CA SER A 70 -0.01 -3.70 13.70
C SER A 70 -0.03 -3.82 12.17
N SER A 71 -0.84 -4.72 11.59
CA SER A 71 -0.93 -4.89 10.13
C SER A 71 -1.64 -3.71 9.46
N THR A 72 -2.69 -3.19 10.10
CA THR A 72 -3.47 -2.08 9.56
C THR A 72 -2.71 -0.75 9.67
N VAL A 73 -2.09 -0.47 10.81
CA VAL A 73 -1.22 0.70 10.98
C VAL A 73 -0.01 0.63 10.05
N GLY A 74 0.61 -0.55 9.92
CA GLY A 74 1.68 -0.78 8.96
C GLY A 74 1.25 -0.46 7.53
N ALA A 75 0.11 -0.99 7.09
CA ALA A 75 -0.45 -0.70 5.77
C ALA A 75 -0.67 0.81 5.51
N TYR A 76 -1.19 1.55 6.49
CA TYR A 76 -1.36 3.00 6.37
C TYR A 76 -0.03 3.75 6.28
N ILE A 77 0.97 3.37 7.10
CA ILE A 77 2.30 3.98 7.06
C ILE A 77 2.97 3.71 5.71
N PHE A 78 2.97 2.45 5.24
CA PHE A 78 3.51 2.09 3.93
C PHE A 78 2.76 2.78 2.80
N GLY A 79 1.45 2.95 2.92
CA GLY A 79 0.66 3.68 1.95
C GLY A 79 1.00 5.16 1.87
N PHE A 80 1.19 5.79 3.01
CA PHE A 80 1.62 7.19 3.07
C PHE A 80 3.03 7.37 2.48
N LEU A 81 3.96 6.47 2.79
CA LEU A 81 5.32 6.49 2.24
C LEU A 81 5.33 6.31 0.72
N ALA A 82 4.53 5.39 0.19
CA ALA A 82 4.40 5.18 -1.25
C ALA A 82 3.80 6.40 -1.96
N LEU A 83 2.84 7.10 -1.35
CA LEU A 83 2.29 8.34 -1.88
C LEU A 83 3.36 9.45 -1.97
N LEU A 84 4.19 9.60 -0.92
CA LEU A 84 5.29 10.55 -0.91
C LEU A 84 6.33 10.22 -2.00
N GLU A 85 6.66 8.95 -2.18
CA GLU A 85 7.58 8.49 -3.22
C GLU A 85 7.01 8.81 -4.62
N ALA A 86 5.74 8.50 -4.86
CA ALA A 86 5.05 8.82 -6.12
C ALA A 86 5.06 10.34 -6.41
N LEU A 87 4.84 11.18 -5.41
CA LEU A 87 4.92 12.64 -5.56
C LEU A 87 6.34 13.12 -5.88
N GLN A 88 7.36 12.54 -5.25
CA GLN A 88 8.76 12.87 -5.53
C GLN A 88 9.15 12.49 -6.97
N VAL A 89 8.76 11.28 -7.41
CA VAL A 89 9.03 10.81 -8.76
C VAL A 89 8.31 11.67 -9.80
N TRP A 90 7.06 12.05 -9.52
CA TRP A 90 6.30 12.96 -10.37
C TRP A 90 6.99 14.31 -10.54
N ARG A 91 7.51 14.87 -9.43
CA ARG A 91 8.26 16.12 -9.46
C ARG A 91 9.52 16.02 -10.33
N LEU A 92 10.32 14.97 -10.14
CA LEU A 92 11.54 14.73 -10.92
C LEU A 92 11.25 14.61 -12.41
N TYR A 93 10.18 13.91 -12.77
CA TYR A 93 9.76 13.78 -14.16
C TYR A 93 9.39 15.12 -14.81
N ILE A 94 8.69 16.01 -14.07
CA ILE A 94 8.37 17.35 -14.57
C ILE A 94 9.66 18.18 -14.76
N GLU A 95 10.58 18.14 -13.80
CA GLU A 95 11.86 18.84 -13.89
C GLU A 95 12.67 18.37 -15.11
N GLU A 96 12.77 17.06 -15.35
CA GLU A 96 13.47 16.50 -16.52
C GLU A 96 12.80 16.90 -17.85
N LYS A 97 11.47 16.85 -17.92
CA LYS A 97 10.73 17.28 -19.12
C LYS A 97 10.85 18.78 -19.41
N ASN A 98 10.97 19.61 -18.38
CA ASN A 98 11.16 21.05 -18.56
C ASN A 98 12.59 21.37 -19.01
N ASN A 99 13.61 20.74 -18.42
CA ASN A 99 15.00 20.91 -18.81
C ASN A 99 15.28 20.41 -20.24
N ALA A 100 14.56 19.38 -20.71
CA ALA A 100 14.69 18.90 -22.09
C ALA A 100 14.04 19.84 -23.15
N ARG A 101 13.31 20.88 -22.72
CA ARG A 101 12.66 21.86 -23.60
C ARG A 101 13.40 23.19 -23.72
N GLU A 102 14.35 23.47 -22.82
CA GLU A 102 15.26 24.62 -22.87
C GLU A 102 16.53 24.30 -23.67
#